data_AF-A0A7S0AHJ2-F1
#
_entry.id   AF-A0A7S0AHJ2-F1
#
_cell.length_a   1.000
_cell.length_b   1.000
_cell.length_c   1.000
_cell.angle_alpha   90.00
_cell.angle_beta   90.00
_cell.angle_gamma   90.00
#
_symmetry.space_group_name_H-M   'P 1'
#
loop_
_entity.id
_entity.type
_entity.pdbx_description
1 polymer ?
#
loop_
_entity_poly.entity_id
_entity_poly.type
_entity_poly.pdbx_seq_one_letter_code
_entity_poly.pdbx_strand_id
1 'polypeptide(L)'
;GKNLTQEDMNKYIHISHYLQIAPHIILGHASAERAYEMFRCLGLRSLLVIDKKFRPIGIITRHELALLEELGEEEHIKDEQLADSIVYTNLTPGFKSQFE
;
A
#
# COMPACT_ATOMS: atom_id res chain seq x y z
N GLY A 1 -11.70 2.21 -28.52
CA GLY A 1 -12.34 2.26 -27.19
C GLY A 1 -13.55 3.16 -27.27
N LYS A 2 -14.62 2.88 -26.52
CA LYS A 2 -15.76 3.81 -26.44
C LYS A 2 -15.31 5.08 -25.73
N ASN A 3 -15.47 6.22 -26.40
CA ASN A 3 -15.24 7.53 -25.77
C ASN A 3 -16.44 7.87 -24.91
N LEU A 4 -16.18 8.26 -23.65
CA LEU A 4 -17.20 8.78 -22.75
C LEU A 4 -17.64 10.16 -23.25
N THR A 5 -18.95 10.45 -23.21
CA THR A 5 -19.44 11.78 -23.55
C THR A 5 -19.17 12.76 -22.41
N GLN A 6 -19.19 14.06 -22.70
CA GLN A 6 -19.01 15.08 -21.65
C GLN A 6 -20.11 15.00 -20.57
N GLU A 7 -21.30 14.54 -20.93
CA GLU A 7 -22.39 14.30 -20.00
C GLU A 7 -22.09 13.12 -19.06
N ASP A 8 -21.46 12.06 -19.55
CA ASP A 8 -21.11 10.89 -18.75
C ASP A 8 -20.06 11.19 -17.68
N MET A 9 -19.13 12.10 -17.98
CA MET A 9 -18.10 12.54 -17.03
C MET A 9 -18.68 13.30 -15.82
N ASN A 10 -19.89 13.87 -15.96
CA ASN A 10 -20.57 14.61 -14.89
C ASN A 10 -21.46 13.71 -14.02
N LYS A 11 -21.48 12.39 -14.26
CA LYS A 11 -22.30 11.43 -13.52
C LYS A 11 -21.52 10.84 -12.34
N TYR A 12 -22.24 10.48 -11.28
CA TYR A 12 -21.68 9.75 -10.15
C TYR A 12 -21.85 8.25 -10.32
N ILE A 13 -20.82 7.49 -9.94
CA ILE A 13 -20.86 6.03 -9.94
C ILE A 13 -20.99 5.53 -8.51
N HIS A 14 -22.06 4.81 -8.21
CA HIS A 14 -22.23 4.13 -6.94
C HIS A 14 -21.39 2.86 -6.92
N ILE A 15 -20.18 2.96 -6.37
CA ILE A 15 -19.23 1.83 -6.29
C ILE A 15 -19.44 0.92 -5.08
N SER A 16 -20.30 1.28 -4.12
CA SER A 16 -20.43 0.62 -2.83
C SER A 16 -20.67 -0.90 -2.91
N HIS A 17 -21.45 -1.36 -3.89
CA HIS A 17 -21.75 -2.79 -4.07
C HIS A 17 -20.60 -3.59 -4.70
N TYR A 18 -19.60 -2.91 -5.25
CA TYR A 18 -18.44 -3.52 -5.88
C TYR A 18 -17.19 -3.44 -5.00
N LEU A 19 -17.29 -2.76 -3.85
CA LEU A 19 -16.21 -2.62 -2.89
C LEU A 19 -16.15 -3.82 -1.94
N GLN A 20 -14.94 -4.22 -1.60
CA GLN A 20 -14.70 -5.14 -0.49
C GLN A 20 -14.96 -4.41 0.83
N ILE A 21 -15.97 -4.88 1.59
CA ILE A 21 -16.45 -4.23 2.83
C ILE A 21 -15.43 -4.35 3.99
N ALA A 22 -14.61 -5.40 3.98
CA ALA A 22 -13.59 -5.66 5.00
C ALA A 22 -12.28 -6.11 4.34
N PRO A 23 -11.44 -5.16 3.89
CA PRO A 23 -10.13 -5.50 3.38
C PRO A 23 -9.16 -5.86 4.52
N HIS A 24 -8.13 -6.63 4.19
CA HIS A 24 -7.05 -6.93 5.13
C HIS A 24 -6.23 -5.65 5.35
N ILE A 25 -6.08 -5.29 6.62
CA ILE A 25 -5.41 -4.06 7.05
C ILE A 25 -4.25 -4.38 8.00
N ILE A 26 -3.21 -3.57 7.94
CA ILE A 26 -2.10 -3.55 8.89
C ILE A 26 -1.81 -2.11 9.33
N LEU A 27 -1.33 -1.96 10.56
CA LEU A 27 -0.91 -0.66 11.07
C LEU A 27 0.44 -0.27 10.47
N GLY A 28 0.62 1.00 10.12
CA GLY A 28 1.88 1.51 9.55
C GLY A 28 3.10 1.43 10.45
N HIS A 29 2.93 1.15 11.75
CA HIS A 29 4.02 0.92 12.70
C HIS A 29 4.21 -0.56 13.05
N ALA A 30 3.51 -1.48 12.37
CA ALA A 30 3.74 -2.90 12.50
C ALA A 30 5.08 -3.29 11.84
N SER A 31 5.69 -4.39 12.30
CA SER A 31 6.93 -4.88 11.71
C SER A 31 6.72 -5.39 10.27
N ALA A 32 7.77 -5.27 9.45
CA ALA A 32 7.78 -5.80 8.09
C ALA A 32 7.58 -7.32 8.06
N GLU A 33 8.17 -8.05 9.01
CA GLU A 33 7.97 -9.49 9.20
C GLU A 33 6.49 -9.83 9.37
N ARG A 34 5.76 -9.07 10.22
CA ARG A 34 4.33 -9.29 10.42
C ARG A 34 3.52 -9.02 9.16
N ALA A 35 3.90 -8.01 8.37
CA ALA A 35 3.28 -7.75 7.08
C ALA A 35 3.53 -8.90 6.10
N TYR A 36 4.76 -9.42 6.07
CA TYR A 36 5.18 -10.56 5.26
C TYR A 36 4.38 -11.82 5.61
N GLU A 37 4.33 -12.20 6.89
CA GLU A 37 3.57 -13.35 7.38
C GLU A 37 2.09 -13.24 7.01
N MET A 38 1.46 -12.08 7.30
CA MET A 38 0.05 -11.87 6.95
C MET A 38 -0.18 -12.02 5.45
N PHE A 39 0.72 -11.49 4.62
CA PHE A 39 0.59 -11.57 3.17
C PHE A 39 0.74 -13.01 2.65
N ARG A 40 1.77 -13.74 3.12
CA ARG A 40 2.06 -15.11 2.68
C ARG A 40 1.06 -16.13 3.20
N CYS A 41 0.70 -16.07 4.48
CA CYS A 41 -0.21 -17.02 5.11
C CYS A 41 -1.64 -16.89 4.58
N LEU A 42 -2.09 -15.67 4.29
CA LEU A 42 -3.45 -15.43 3.77
C LEU A 42 -3.51 -15.39 2.23
N GLY A 43 -2.37 -15.50 1.55
CA GLY A 43 -2.31 -15.44 0.08
C GLY A 43 -2.85 -14.14 -0.50
N LEU A 44 -2.54 -13.01 0.15
CA LEU A 44 -3.10 -11.72 -0.22
C LEU A 44 -2.60 -11.23 -1.59
N ARG A 45 -3.42 -10.43 -2.26
CA ARG A 45 -2.98 -9.64 -3.42
C ARG A 45 -2.49 -8.26 -3.02
N SER A 46 -3.14 -7.69 -2.01
CA SER A 46 -2.91 -6.34 -1.50
C SER A 46 -3.23 -6.31 -0.02
N LEU A 47 -2.36 -5.68 0.76
CA LEU A 47 -2.55 -5.43 2.18
C LEU A 47 -2.61 -3.92 2.39
N LEU A 48 -3.70 -3.41 2.96
CA LEU A 48 -3.88 -1.98 3.19
C LEU A 48 -3.11 -1.55 4.45
N VAL A 49 -2.33 -0.48 4.32
CA VAL A 49 -1.61 0.11 5.45
C VAL A 49 -2.40 1.30 5.97
N ILE A 50 -2.68 1.30 7.28
CA ILE A 50 -3.46 2.34 7.95
C ILE A 50 -2.69 3.00 9.10
N ASP A 51 -3.01 4.27 9.37
CA ASP A 51 -2.55 5.01 10.55
C ASP A 51 -3.42 4.67 11.78
N LYS A 52 -3.01 5.12 12.97
CA LYS A 52 -3.72 4.99 14.27
C LYS A 52 -5.15 5.55 14.23
N LYS A 53 -5.46 6.43 13.28
CA LYS A 53 -6.81 7.00 13.04
C LYS A 53 -7.61 6.25 11.94
N PHE A 54 -7.23 5.04 11.57
CA PHE A 54 -7.85 4.24 10.49
C PHE A 54 -7.89 4.92 9.13
N ARG A 55 -6.93 5.82 8.87
CA ARG A 55 -6.78 6.46 7.55
C ARG A 55 -5.84 5.61 6.70
N PRO A 56 -6.20 5.28 5.45
CA PRO A 56 -5.29 4.58 4.54
C PRO A 56 -4.09 5.48 4.23
N ILE A 57 -2.89 4.96 4.43
CA ILE A 57 -1.62 5.65 4.15
C ILE A 57 -0.80 4.96 3.05
N GLY A 58 -1.11 3.71 2.73
CA GLY A 58 -0.40 2.97 1.69
C GLY A 58 -1.00 1.59 1.41
N ILE A 59 -0.39 0.88 0.46
CA ILE A 59 -0.75 -0.49 0.08
C ILE A 59 0.55 -1.27 -0.10
N ILE A 60 0.59 -2.48 0.46
CA ILE A 60 1.67 -3.46 0.24
C ILE A 60 1.16 -4.49 -0.77
N THR A 61 1.97 -4.79 -1.77
CA THR A 61 1.68 -5.78 -2.82
C THR A 61 2.79 -6.83 -2.88
N ARG A 62 2.69 -7.72 -3.88
CA ARG A 62 3.73 -8.72 -4.15
C ARG A 62 5.07 -8.10 -4.54
N HIS A 63 5.07 -6.89 -5.10
CA HIS A 63 6.30 -6.24 -5.52
C HIS A 63 7.17 -5.88 -4.31
N GLU A 64 6.57 -5.28 -3.29
CA GLU A 64 7.26 -4.94 -2.04
C GLU A 64 7.71 -6.20 -1.28
N LEU A 65 6.95 -7.30 -1.40
CA LEU A 65 7.35 -8.58 -0.81
C LEU A 65 8.57 -9.20 -1.49
N ALA A 66 8.64 -9.16 -2.82
CA ALA A 66 9.80 -9.64 -3.57
C ALA A 66 11.05 -8.83 -3.21
N LEU A 67 10.90 -7.51 -3.07
CA LEU A 67 11.98 -6.65 -2.61
C LEU A 67 12.46 -7.04 -1.21
N LEU A 68 11.55 -7.34 -0.26
CA LEU A 68 11.93 -7.81 1.08
C LEU A 68 12.66 -9.15 1.08
N GLU A 69 12.30 -10.06 0.16
CA GLU A 69 13.00 -11.34 -0.01
C GLU A 69 14.42 -11.12 -0.56
N GLU A 70 14.58 -10.27 -1.57
CA GLU A 70 15.89 -9.87 -2.12
C GLU A 70 16.76 -9.17 -1.06
N LEU A 71 16.16 -8.29 -0.25
CA LEU A 71 16.79 -7.59 0.88
C LEU A 71 17.26 -8.54 1.99
N GLY A 72 16.50 -9.60 2.27
CA GLY A 72 16.86 -10.58 3.29
C GLY A 72 18.05 -11.46 2.89
N GLU A 73 18.34 -11.56 1.59
CA GLU A 73 19.50 -12.28 1.05
C GLU A 73 20.76 -11.40 0.96
N GLU A 74 20.60 -10.07 0.89
CA GLU A 74 21.69 -9.10 0.90
C GLU A 74 21.64 -8.22 2.16
N GLU A 75 22.44 -8.54 3.19
CA GLU A 75 22.50 -7.81 4.48
C GLU A 75 22.82 -6.29 4.42
N HIS A 76 22.93 -5.66 3.25
CA HIS A 76 23.25 -4.24 3.13
C HIS A 76 22.57 -3.55 1.94
N ILE A 77 21.26 -3.34 2.02
CA ILE A 77 20.61 -2.33 1.17
C ILE A 77 20.44 -1.05 1.98
N LYS A 78 21.01 0.04 1.46
CA LYS A 78 20.96 1.37 2.07
C LYS A 78 19.51 1.86 2.04
N ASP A 79 19.05 2.44 3.14
CA ASP A 79 17.68 2.96 3.34
C ASP A 79 17.14 3.81 2.16
N GLU A 80 18.04 4.41 1.38
CA GLU A 80 17.77 5.20 0.18
C GLU A 80 17.09 4.40 -0.95
N GLN A 81 17.43 3.11 -1.13
CA GLN A 81 16.84 2.27 -2.19
C GLN A 81 15.43 1.79 -1.85
N LEU A 82 15.12 1.62 -0.56
CA LEU A 82 13.77 1.28 -0.11
C LEU A 82 12.81 2.47 -0.32
N ALA A 83 13.27 3.69 -0.05
CA ALA A 83 12.48 4.91 -0.23
C ALA A 83 12.06 5.13 -1.69
N ASP A 84 12.93 4.81 -2.66
CA ASP A 84 12.65 4.95 -4.10
C ASP A 84 11.68 3.89 -4.63
N SER A 85 11.67 2.69 -4.04
CA SER A 85 10.77 1.60 -4.44
C SER A 85 9.32 1.81 -3.98
N ILE A 86 9.11 2.61 -2.93
CA ILE A 86 7.78 2.86 -2.35
C ILE A 86 7.13 4.02 -3.11
N VAL A 87 6.50 3.69 -4.23
CA VAL A 87 5.83 4.62 -5.16
C VAL A 87 4.71 5.47 -4.49
N TYR A 88 4.23 5.09 -3.30
CA TYR A 88 3.02 5.66 -2.70
C TYR A 88 3.22 6.66 -1.55
N THR A 89 4.45 6.90 -1.07
CA THR A 89 4.71 7.90 0.00
C THR A 89 4.53 9.35 -0.51
N ASN A 90 4.71 9.57 -1.81
CA ASN A 90 4.73 10.92 -2.41
C ASN A 90 3.35 11.52 -2.70
N LEU A 91 2.24 10.85 -2.37
CA LEU A 91 0.87 11.37 -2.59
C LEU A 91 0.32 12.22 -1.43
N THR A 92 1.06 12.33 -0.32
CA THR A 92 0.71 13.24 0.79
C THR A 92 1.86 14.20 1.10
N PRO A 93 1.75 15.51 0.79
CA PRO A 93 2.81 16.51 1.01
C PRO A 93 3.15 16.81 2.49
N GLY A 94 2.74 15.97 3.45
CA GLY A 94 2.86 16.22 4.89
C GLY A 94 3.56 15.14 5.70
N PHE A 95 4.00 14.03 5.11
CA PHE A 95 4.66 12.95 5.84
C PHE A 95 6.18 13.14 5.83
N LYS A 96 6.67 14.24 6.42
CA LYS A 96 8.07 14.30 6.85
C LYS A 96 8.22 13.44 8.10
N SER A 97 9.15 12.50 8.01
CA SER A 97 9.65 11.63 9.08
C SER A 97 9.64 12.32 10.44
N GLN A 98 8.85 11.80 11.39
CA GLN A 98 9.00 12.09 12.82
C GLN A 98 9.83 10.99 13.50
N PHE A 99 10.87 10.52 12.83
CA PHE A 99 11.91 9.71 13.44
C PHE A 99 13.15 10.59 13.64
N GLU A 100 13.07 11.46 14.66
CA GLU A 100 14.18 12.01 15.43
C GLU A 100 13.89 11.75 16.91
#